data_AF-A0A351T4R9-F1
#
_entry.id   AF-A0A351T4R9-F1
#
_cell.length_a   1.000
_cell.length_b   1.000
_cell.length_c   1.000
_cell.angle_alpha   90.00
_cell.angle_beta   90.00
_cell.angle_gamma   90.00
#
_symmetry.space_group_name_H-M   'P 1'
#
loop_
_entity.id
_entity.type
_entity.pdbx_description
1 polymer ?
#
loop_
_entity_poly.entity_id
_entity_poly.type
_entity_poly.pdbx_seq_one_letter_code
_entity_poly.pdbx_strand_id
1 'polypeptide(L)' 'IIDGTFQGQQHDKETAIAVYEAHNRKVREVIAPERLLVYNVAEGWAPLCKFLGYPIPDAAFPKVNSTDEFRQMFGDQPTA' A
#
# COMPACT_ATOMS: atom_id res chain seq x y z
N ILE A 1 7.36 14.49 2.24
CA ILE A 1 7.00 13.10 2.57
C ILE A 1 8.26 12.29 2.86
N ILE A 2 9.20 12.22 1.92
CA ILE A 2 10.45 11.43 2.04
C ILE A 2 11.24 11.74 3.32
N ASP A 3 11.59 13.00 3.60
CA ASP A 3 12.37 13.35 4.80
C ASP A 3 11.63 13.03 6.10
N GLY A 4 10.31 13.26 6.13
CA GLY A 4 9.49 13.02 7.33
C GLY A 4 9.20 11.55 7.62
N THR A 5 9.36 10.65 6.63
CA THR A 5 9.06 9.22 6.77
C THR A 5 10.31 8.36 6.78
N PHE A 6 11.25 8.65 5.87
CA PHE A 6 12.46 7.87 5.67
C PHE A 6 13.72 8.58 6.14
N GLN A 7 13.62 9.80 6.71
CA GLN A 7 14.78 10.60 7.14
C GLN A 7 15.81 10.83 6.02
N GLY A 8 15.33 10.88 4.77
CA GLY A 8 16.18 11.02 3.57
C GLY A 8 16.91 9.74 3.14
N GLN A 9 16.63 8.59 3.78
CA GLN A 9 17.29 7.31 3.52
C GLN A 9 16.43 6.34 2.69
N GLN A 10 15.52 6.85 1.85
CA GLN A 10 14.61 6.04 1.02
C GLN A 10 15.31 5.08 0.05
N HIS A 11 16.56 5.37 -0.33
CA HIS A 11 17.35 4.51 -1.22
C HIS A 11 18.07 3.39 -0.47
N ASP A 12 18.18 3.48 0.86
CA ASP A 12 18.70 2.39 1.67
C ASP A 12 17.60 1.33 1.86
N LYS A 13 17.79 0.17 1.22
CA LYS A 13 16.78 -0.89 1.17
C LYS A 13 16.38 -1.39 2.56
N GLU A 14 17.34 -1.57 3.45
CA GLU A 14 17.10 -2.10 4.80
C GLU A 14 16.28 -1.10 5.62
N THR A 15 16.66 0.17 5.56
CA THR A 15 15.93 1.27 6.22
C THR A 15 14.52 1.40 5.66
N ALA A 16 14.35 1.36 4.34
CA ALA A 16 13.04 1.45 3.70
C ALA A 16 12.09 0.31 4.14
N ILE A 17 12.59 -0.93 4.19
CA ILE A 17 11.83 -2.10 4.67
C ILE A 17 11.49 -1.92 6.15
N ALA A 18 12.46 -1.55 6.99
CA ALA A 18 12.25 -1.39 8.43
C ALA A 18 11.19 -0.32 8.75
N VAL A 19 11.23 0.82 8.05
CA VAL A 19 10.23 1.89 8.18
C VAL A 19 8.84 1.41 7.76
N TYR A 20 8.74 0.70 6.64
CA TYR A 20 7.48 0.13 6.14
C TYR A 20 6.86 -0.86 7.14
N GLU A 21 7.65 -1.80 7.66
CA GLU A 21 7.19 -2.79 8.63
C GLU A 21 6.80 -2.15 9.97
N ALA A 22 7.60 -1.19 10.46
CA ALA A 22 7.31 -0.46 11.69
C ALA A 22 5.99 0.33 11.58
N HIS A 23 5.75 0.98 10.44
CA HIS A 23 4.49 1.67 10.18
C HIS A 23 3.30 0.71 10.19
N ASN A 24 3.38 -0.40 9.44
CA ASN A 24 2.30 -1.39 9.36
C ASN A 24 1.98 -2.02 10.73
N ARG A 25 3.02 -2.34 11.52
CA ARG A 25 2.84 -2.82 12.89
C ARG A 25 2.14 -1.77 13.75
N LYS A 26 2.59 -0.51 13.69
CA LYS A 26 2.00 0.58 14.48
C LYS A 26 0.52 0.76 14.17
N VAL A 27 0.12 0.74 12.90
CA VAL A 27 -1.28 0.83 12.48
C VAL A 27 -2.12 -0.30 13.08
N ARG A 28 -1.62 -1.54 13.04
CA ARG A 28 -2.31 -2.72 13.63
C ARG A 28 -2.41 -2.66 15.15
N GLU A 29 -1.45 -2.04 15.83
CA GLU A 29 -1.45 -1.90 17.29
C GLU A 29 -2.39 -0.81 17.79
N VAL A 30 -2.56 0.29 17.05
CA VAL A 30 -3.30 1.47 17.53
C VAL A 30 -4.76 1.54 17.10
N ILE A 31 -5.14 0.82 16.04
CA ILE A 31 -6.52 0.79 15.55
C ILE A 31 -7.19 -0.48 16.07
N ALA A 32 -8.39 -0.30 16.66
CA ALA A 32 -9.19 -1.43 17.13
C ALA A 32 -9.46 -2.43 15.98
N PRO A 33 -9.30 -3.75 16.18
CA PRO A 33 -9.37 -4.75 15.11
C PRO A 33 -10.66 -4.70 14.29
N GLU A 34 -11.79 -4.39 14.92
CA GLU A 34 -13.09 -4.27 14.25
C GLU A 34 -13.20 -3.06 13.31
N ARG A 35 -12.27 -2.10 13.42
CA ARG A 35 -12.16 -0.90 12.56
C ARG A 35 -11.00 -0.99 11.57
N LEU A 36 -10.26 -2.10 11.53
CA LEU A 36 -9.11 -2.29 10.66
C LEU A 36 -9.26 -3.54 9.79
N LEU A 37 -9.19 -3.36 8.48
CA LEU A 37 -8.98 -4.44 7.54
C LEU A 37 -7.52 -4.46 7.09
N VAL A 38 -6.81 -5.55 7.37
CA VAL A 38 -5.53 -5.85 6.71
C VAL A 38 -5.84 -6.62 5.44
N TYR A 39 -5.62 -5.99 4.29
CA TYR A 39 -6.11 -6.45 2.99
C TYR A 39 -4.98 -6.54 1.97
N ASN A 40 -4.91 -7.65 1.24
CA ASN A 40 -4.08 -7.77 0.05
C ASN A 40 -4.95 -7.45 -1.18
N VAL A 41 -4.56 -6.42 -1.94
CA VAL A 41 -5.31 -5.96 -3.12
C VAL A 41 -5.54 -7.03 -4.19
N ALA A 42 -4.72 -8.10 -4.20
CA ALA A 42 -4.91 -9.25 -5.09
C ALA A 42 -6.14 -10.11 -4.74
N GLU A 43 -6.71 -9.96 -3.54
CA GLU A 43 -7.93 -10.66 -3.11
C GLU A 43 -9.21 -10.06 -3.73
N GLY A 44 -9.13 -8.87 -4.34
CA GLY A 44 -10.24 -8.24 -5.07
C GLY A 44 -11.39 -7.75 -4.18
N TRP A 45 -12.59 -7.59 -4.76
CA TRP A 45 -13.71 -6.92 -4.09
C TRP A 45 -14.18 -7.59 -2.79
N ALA A 46 -14.10 -8.92 -2.70
CA ALA A 46 -14.82 -9.69 -1.68
C ALA A 46 -14.49 -9.29 -0.23
N PRO A 47 -13.23 -9.31 0.24
CA PRO A 47 -12.91 -8.93 1.62
C PRO A 47 -13.18 -7.44 1.90
N LEU A 48 -12.97 -6.56 0.93
CA LEU A 48 -13.19 -5.12 1.07
C LEU A 48 -14.69 -4.80 1.22
N CYS A 49 -15.52 -5.29 0.30
CA CYS A 49 -16.96 -5.10 0.33
C CYS A 49 -17.58 -5.69 1.61
N LYS A 50 -17.14 -6.88 2.03
CA LYS A 50 -17.57 -7.51 3.28
C LYS A 50 -17.26 -6.64 4.49
N PHE A 51 -16.05 -6.09 4.58
CA PHE A 51 -15.63 -5.25 5.69
C PHE A 51 -16.40 -3.92 5.73
N LEU A 52 -16.64 -3.31 4.57
CA LEU A 52 -17.35 -2.03 4.46
C LEU A 52 -18.88 -2.16 4.54
N GLY A 53 -19.43 -3.38 4.43
CA GLY A 53 -20.88 -3.61 4.44
C GLY A 53 -21.59 -3.24 3.13
N TYR A 54 -20.89 -3.30 2.00
CA TYR A 54 -21.43 -2.99 0.68
C TYR A 54 -21.54 -4.24 -0.21
N PRO A 55 -22.44 -4.26 -1.21
CA PRO A 55 -22.46 -5.33 -2.21
C PRO A 55 -21.19 -5.31 -3.07
N ILE A 56 -20.84 -6.46 -3.64
CA ILE A 56 -19.77 -6.56 -4.63
C ILE A 56 -20.26 -5.94 -5.94
N PRO A 57 -19.53 -4.99 -6.56
CA PRO A 57 -19.89 -4.41 -7.85
C PRO A 57 -19.85 -5.44 -8.98
N ASP A 58 -20.70 -5.27 -9.99
CA ASP A 58 -20.63 -6.01 -11.26
C ASP A 58 -19.57 -5.40 -12.19
N ALA A 59 -18.32 -5.37 -11.71
CA ALA A 59 -17.16 -4.86 -12.42
C ALA A 59 -15.90 -5.58 -11.96
N ALA A 60 -14.92 -5.71 -12.85
CA ALA A 60 -13.60 -6.23 -12.48
C ALA A 60 -12.94 -5.34 -11.41
N PHE A 61 -12.18 -5.94 -10.50
CA PHE A 61 -11.39 -5.16 -9.54
C PHE A 61 -10.34 -4.35 -10.31
N PRO A 62 -10.19 -3.04 -10.05
CA PRO A 62 -9.30 -2.19 -10.81
C PRO A 62 -7.85 -2.64 -10.65
N LYS A 63 -7.15 -2.76 -11.77
CA LYS A 63 -5.70 -2.98 -11.82
C LYS A 63 -5.09 -1.85 -12.64
N VAL A 64 -4.56 -0.86 -11.94
CA VAL A 64 -3.92 0.33 -12.48
C VAL A 64 -2.68 0.64 -11.64
N ASN A 65 -1.83 1.54 -12.13
CA ASN A 65 -0.61 1.97 -11.44
C ASN A 65 0.38 0.82 -11.20
N SER A 66 0.47 -0.10 -12.17
CA SER A 66 1.56 -1.07 -12.23
C SER A 66 2.91 -0.36 -12.42
N THR A 67 4.01 -1.05 -12.07
CA THR A 67 5.36 -0.51 -12.25
C THR A 67 5.62 -0.09 -13.71
N ASP A 68 5.13 -0.87 -14.68
CA ASP A 68 5.33 -0.56 -16.09
C ASP A 68 4.52 0.66 -16.54
N GLU A 69 3.26 0.79 -16.10
CA GLU A 69 2.46 2.00 -16.34
C GLU A 69 3.11 3.23 -15.70
N PHE A 70 3.61 3.09 -14.47
CA PHE A 70 4.29 4.17 -13.77
C PHE A 70 5.56 4.62 -14.51
N ARG A 71 6.39 3.67 -14.95
CA ARG A 71 7.59 3.96 -15.77
C ARG A 71 7.22 4.62 -17.10
N GLN A 72 6.14 4.19 -17.76
CA GLN A 72 5.68 4.83 -18.99
C GLN A 72 5.25 6.28 -18.76
N MET A 73 4.61 6.58 -17.63
CA MET A 73 4.13 7.92 -17.29
C MET A 73 5.25 8.87 -16.85
N PHE A 74 6.22 8.39 -16.07
CA PHE A 74 7.19 9.24 -15.36
C PHE A 74 8.67 9.00 -15.75
N GLY A 75 8.92 8.02 -16.63
CA GLY A 75 10.26 7.57 -17.01
C GLY A 75 10.95 6.76 -15.90
N ASP A 76 12.04 6.07 -16.25
CA ASP A 76 12.95 5.54 -15.22
C ASP A 76 13.70 6.71 -14.58
N GLN A 77 13.49 6.93 -13.29
CA GLN A 77 14.38 7.79 -12.51
C GLN A 77 15.70 7.03 -12.31
N PRO A 78 16.88 7.66 -12.49
CA PRO A 78 18.14 7.00 -12.19
C PRO A 78 18.13 6.51 -10.75
N THR A 79 18.41 5.23 -10.54
CA THR A 79 18.78 4.72 -9.22
C THR A 79 20.08 5.41 -8.81
N ALA A 80 19.99 6.38 -7.91
CA ALA A 80 21.13 6.85 -7.13
C ALA A 80 21.65 5.71 -6.24
#